data_AF-A0A511YH46-F1
#
_entry.id   AF-A0A511YH46-F1
#
_cell.length_a   1.000
_cell.length_b   1.000
_cell.length_c   1.000
_cell.angle_alpha   90.00
_cell.angle_beta   90.00
_cell.angle_gamma   90.00
#
_symmetry.space_group_name_H-M   'P 1'
#
loop_
_entity.id
_entity.type
_entity.pdbx_description
1 polymer ?
#
loop_
_entity_poly.entity_id
_entity_poly.type
_entity_poly.pdbx_seq_one_letter_code
_entity_poly.pdbx_strand_id
1 'polypeptide(L)'
;MNGRALSSLPAVAKTAAAGLGMTTNLYDASGRTLKTKSTAENTGDTGGSNAFTLSQSNLPNANLTTTVSGTALTSGSHTRNSDTGGAFLYSGTNAGNYGTGHGSSASPGLFGGVGVGNTNAAGNHTHSFTGTLSTTLGSGQSMNNQSAYITVNSFIYLGQ
;
A
#
# COMPACT_ATOMS: atom_id res chain seq x y z
N MET A 1 -21.97 9.80 -41.40
CA MET A 1 -23.12 9.63 -40.48
C MET A 1 -22.93 10.60 -39.34
N ASN A 2 -23.72 11.68 -39.29
CA ASN A 2 -23.44 12.86 -38.46
C ASN A 2 -24.66 13.33 -37.65
N GLY A 3 -25.63 12.45 -37.38
CA GLY A 3 -26.77 12.80 -36.52
C GLY A 3 -27.84 13.71 -37.14
N ARG A 4 -27.71 14.12 -38.41
CA ARG A 4 -28.65 15.08 -39.02
C ARG A 4 -30.07 14.50 -39.18
N ALA A 5 -31.07 15.37 -39.11
CA ALA A 5 -32.48 15.00 -39.25
C ALA A 5 -32.80 14.41 -40.64
N LEU A 6 -33.66 13.39 -40.70
CA LEU A 6 -34.10 12.78 -41.96
C LEU A 6 -34.83 13.80 -42.85
N SER A 7 -35.54 14.76 -42.26
CA SER A 7 -36.22 15.82 -43.00
C SER A 7 -35.30 16.64 -43.92
N SER A 8 -34.01 16.76 -43.55
CA SER A 8 -32.98 17.48 -44.31
C SER A 8 -32.43 16.71 -45.52
N LEU A 9 -32.80 15.44 -45.69
CA LEU A 9 -32.32 14.59 -46.78
C LEU A 9 -33.17 14.74 -48.05
N PRO A 10 -32.63 14.44 -49.25
CA PRO A 10 -33.45 14.20 -50.44
C PRO A 10 -34.43 13.03 -50.25
N ALA A 11 -35.56 13.02 -50.95
CA ALA A 11 -36.63 12.03 -50.78
C ALA A 11 -36.14 10.57 -50.88
N VAL A 12 -35.31 10.26 -51.88
CA VAL A 12 -34.73 8.91 -52.06
C VAL A 12 -33.89 8.49 -50.84
N ALA A 13 -33.10 9.41 -50.29
CA ALA A 13 -32.27 9.14 -49.13
C ALA A 13 -33.10 9.00 -47.84
N LYS A 14 -34.24 9.69 -47.71
CA LYS A 14 -35.20 9.47 -46.61
C LYS A 14 -35.78 8.06 -46.66
N THR A 15 -36.25 7.64 -47.83
CA THR A 15 -36.82 6.30 -48.03
C THR A 15 -35.80 5.22 -47.71
N ALA A 16 -34.56 5.39 -48.17
CA ALA A 16 -33.48 4.46 -47.85
C ALA A 16 -33.18 4.43 -46.34
N ALA A 17 -33.09 5.58 -45.67
CA ALA A 17 -32.86 5.66 -44.23
C ALA A 17 -33.98 5.00 -43.43
N ALA A 18 -35.25 5.20 -43.82
CA ALA A 18 -36.40 4.54 -43.23
C ALA A 18 -36.36 3.02 -43.45
N GLY A 19 -35.96 2.56 -44.64
CA GLY A 19 -35.74 1.14 -44.94
C GLY A 19 -34.61 0.50 -44.10
N LEU A 20 -33.66 1.30 -43.63
CA LEU A 20 -32.60 0.89 -42.69
C LEU A 20 -33.01 1.04 -41.21
N GLY A 21 -34.27 1.38 -40.93
CA GLY A 21 -34.84 1.48 -39.58
C GLY A 21 -34.65 2.83 -38.87
N MET A 22 -34.17 3.86 -39.57
CA MET A 22 -34.02 5.21 -38.99
C MET A 22 -35.34 5.99 -39.09
N THR A 23 -35.80 6.59 -37.98
CA THR A 23 -37.12 7.26 -37.92
C THR A 23 -37.05 8.78 -37.90
N THR A 24 -36.06 9.36 -37.20
CA THR A 24 -35.99 10.82 -36.96
C THR A 24 -34.69 11.43 -37.45
N ASN A 25 -33.56 10.83 -37.10
CA ASN A 25 -32.23 11.30 -37.46
C ASN A 25 -31.41 10.14 -38.05
N LEU A 26 -30.42 10.48 -38.88
CA LEU A 26 -29.37 9.54 -39.20
C LEU A 26 -28.61 9.19 -37.92
N TYR A 27 -28.08 7.98 -37.82
CA TYR A 27 -27.11 7.67 -36.78
C TYR A 27 -25.90 8.63 -36.84
N ASP A 28 -25.33 8.94 -35.69
CA ASP A 28 -24.10 9.72 -35.57
C ASP A 28 -22.92 8.80 -35.24
N ALA A 29 -22.03 8.62 -36.20
CA ALA A 29 -20.82 7.81 -36.06
C ALA A 29 -19.57 8.67 -35.83
N SER A 30 -19.72 9.99 -35.61
CA SER A 30 -18.59 10.90 -35.43
C SER A 30 -17.76 10.47 -34.21
N GLY A 31 -16.45 10.25 -34.42
CA GLY A 31 -15.51 9.83 -33.36
C GLY A 31 -15.77 8.43 -32.78
N ARG A 32 -16.53 7.58 -33.48
CA ARG A 32 -16.88 6.22 -33.03
C ARG A 32 -16.46 5.16 -34.03
N THR A 33 -16.07 4.00 -33.53
CA THR A 33 -15.82 2.81 -34.36
C THR A 33 -17.11 2.08 -34.68
N LEU A 34 -17.18 1.43 -35.85
CA LEU A 34 -18.31 0.58 -36.21
C LEU A 34 -18.12 -0.81 -35.59
N LYS A 35 -19.14 -1.32 -34.91
CA LYS A 35 -19.17 -2.67 -34.35
C LYS A 35 -20.39 -3.40 -34.90
N THR A 36 -20.23 -4.63 -35.37
CA THR A 36 -21.39 -5.45 -35.74
C THR A 36 -22.22 -5.76 -34.49
N LYS A 37 -23.53 -5.53 -34.57
CA LYS A 37 -24.43 -5.76 -33.44
C LYS A 37 -24.38 -7.21 -32.96
N SER A 38 -24.48 -7.40 -31.65
CA SER A 38 -24.81 -8.70 -31.06
C SER A 38 -26.32 -9.00 -31.18
N THR A 39 -26.75 -10.12 -30.59
CA THR A 39 -28.18 -10.47 -30.48
C THR A 39 -28.92 -9.60 -29.47
N ALA A 40 -28.21 -9.00 -28.50
CA ALA A 40 -28.79 -8.16 -27.46
C ALA A 40 -28.83 -6.67 -27.82
N GLU A 41 -28.06 -6.24 -28.82
CA GLU A 41 -27.97 -4.84 -29.26
C GLU A 41 -28.87 -4.58 -30.48
N ASN A 42 -29.49 -3.39 -30.50
CA ASN A 42 -30.15 -2.84 -31.67
C ASN A 42 -29.14 -2.14 -32.58
N THR A 43 -29.49 -1.93 -33.84
CA THR A 43 -28.67 -1.10 -34.75
C THR A 43 -28.77 0.36 -34.32
N GLY A 44 -27.62 1.04 -34.25
CA GLY A 44 -27.53 2.43 -33.82
C GLY A 44 -27.25 2.63 -32.33
N ASP A 45 -27.25 1.56 -31.54
CA ASP A 45 -26.83 1.62 -30.13
C ASP A 45 -25.38 2.09 -30.05
N THR A 46 -25.10 3.00 -29.12
CA THR A 46 -23.75 3.50 -28.86
C THR A 46 -23.24 3.00 -27.53
N GLY A 47 -21.94 2.73 -27.43
CA GLY A 47 -21.31 2.29 -26.19
C GLY A 47 -19.81 2.54 -26.18
N GLY A 48 -19.12 2.01 -25.17
CA GLY A 48 -17.68 2.19 -24.99
C GLY A 48 -17.29 3.61 -24.57
N SER A 49 -15.99 3.85 -24.46
CA SER A 49 -15.41 5.15 -24.10
C SER A 49 -14.05 5.33 -24.76
N ASN A 50 -13.70 6.56 -25.11
CA ASN A 50 -12.36 6.92 -25.60
C ASN A 50 -11.42 7.34 -24.45
N ALA A 51 -11.91 7.28 -23.21
CA ALA A 51 -11.14 7.55 -22.00
C ALA A 51 -11.46 6.49 -20.94
N PHE A 52 -10.44 6.06 -20.21
CA PHE A 52 -10.58 5.20 -19.04
C PHE A 52 -9.79 5.79 -17.87
N THR A 53 -10.30 5.63 -16.66
CA THR A 53 -9.61 6.04 -15.43
C THR A 53 -9.20 4.78 -14.68
N LEU A 54 -7.92 4.67 -14.37
CA LEU A 54 -7.42 3.58 -13.54
C LEU A 54 -7.73 3.89 -12.07
N SER A 55 -8.46 3.01 -11.39
CA SER A 55 -8.67 3.07 -9.94
C SER A 55 -7.82 2.01 -9.22
N GLN A 56 -7.66 2.15 -7.91
CA GLN A 56 -6.93 1.15 -7.11
C GLN A 56 -7.55 -0.25 -7.24
N SER A 57 -8.87 -0.35 -7.38
CA SER A 57 -9.56 -1.64 -7.53
C SER A 57 -9.14 -2.41 -8.80
N ASN A 58 -8.68 -1.69 -9.82
CA ASN A 58 -8.21 -2.23 -11.09
C ASN A 58 -6.74 -2.67 -11.05
N LEU A 59 -6.00 -2.31 -10.00
CA LEU A 59 -4.65 -2.82 -9.80
C LEU A 59 -4.71 -4.31 -9.43
N PRO A 60 -3.67 -5.09 -9.79
CA PRO A 60 -3.59 -6.50 -9.42
C PRO A 60 -3.78 -6.74 -7.92
N ASN A 61 -4.40 -7.87 -7.58
CA ASN A 61 -4.47 -8.34 -6.20
C ASN A 61 -3.11 -8.92 -5.79
N ALA A 62 -2.16 -8.03 -5.50
CA ALA A 62 -0.83 -8.37 -5.05
C ALA A 62 -0.59 -7.78 -3.66
N ASN A 63 0.01 -8.58 -2.78
CA ASN A 63 0.41 -8.14 -1.45
C ASN A 63 1.84 -7.61 -1.52
N LEU A 64 2.02 -6.33 -1.20
CA LEU A 64 3.30 -5.72 -0.95
C LEU A 64 3.69 -5.97 0.50
N THR A 65 4.77 -6.72 0.69
CA THR A 65 5.31 -7.03 2.01
C THR A 65 6.61 -6.27 2.20
N THR A 66 6.70 -5.48 3.27
CA THR A 66 7.88 -4.68 3.60
C THR A 66 8.32 -4.95 5.03
N THR A 67 9.63 -4.90 5.27
CA THR A 67 10.19 -4.93 6.62
C THR A 67 10.28 -3.51 7.14
N VAL A 68 9.64 -3.26 8.28
CA VAL A 68 9.77 -2.01 9.02
C VAL A 68 10.67 -2.29 10.22
N SER A 69 11.72 -1.49 10.39
CA SER A 69 12.60 -1.60 11.55
C SER A 69 12.94 -0.23 12.10
N GLY A 70 13.29 -0.20 13.38
CA GLY A 70 13.71 1.03 14.06
C GLY A 70 14.53 0.70 15.29
N THR A 71 15.37 1.65 15.68
CA THR A 71 16.17 1.60 16.91
C THR A 71 15.75 2.77 17.79
N ALA A 72 15.57 2.53 19.08
CA ALA A 72 15.25 3.59 20.03
C ALA A 72 16.34 4.67 20.00
N LEU A 73 15.92 5.94 19.87
CA LEU A 73 16.81 7.11 19.75
C LEU A 73 17.71 7.32 20.97
N THR A 74 17.28 6.85 22.14
CA THR A 74 18.08 6.86 23.36
C THR A 74 18.24 5.44 23.84
N SER A 75 19.45 5.08 24.23
CA SER A 75 19.67 3.82 24.94
C SER A 75 18.99 3.91 26.31
N GLY A 76 18.40 2.79 26.75
CA GLY A 76 17.74 2.72 28.05
C GLY A 76 18.78 2.77 29.15
N SER A 77 18.99 3.96 29.72
CA SER A 77 19.91 4.12 30.85
C SER A 77 19.24 3.56 32.10
N HIS A 78 19.86 2.55 32.70
CA HIS A 78 19.48 2.07 34.02
C HIS A 78 20.65 2.28 34.98
N THR A 79 20.33 2.85 36.14
CA THR A 79 21.27 2.99 37.24
C THR A 79 21.23 1.72 38.08
N ARG A 80 22.37 1.05 38.25
CA ARG A 80 22.49 0.01 39.28
C ARG A 80 22.86 0.67 40.60
N ASN A 81 21.94 0.58 41.56
CA ASN A 81 22.25 0.85 42.95
C ASN A 81 22.80 -0.43 43.57
N SER A 82 23.62 -0.31 44.62
CA SER A 82 23.98 -1.45 45.46
C SER A 82 22.71 -2.12 45.98
N ASP A 83 22.57 -3.41 45.71
CA ASP A 83 21.43 -4.28 45.98
C ASP A 83 21.10 -4.39 47.48
N THR A 84 22.05 -4.06 48.36
CA THR A 84 21.82 -3.72 49.78
C THR A 84 23.07 -3.03 50.31
N GLY A 85 22.98 -1.76 50.73
CA GLY A 85 24.07 -1.02 51.39
C GLY A 85 25.26 -0.71 50.46
N GLY A 86 25.70 0.53 50.42
CA GLY A 86 26.85 0.98 49.62
C GLY A 86 28.22 0.44 50.06
N ALA A 87 28.30 -0.81 50.52
CA ALA A 87 29.54 -1.43 50.96
C ALA A 87 29.45 -2.96 50.82
N PHE A 88 30.34 -3.53 50.01
CA PHE A 88 30.78 -4.90 50.24
C PHE A 88 31.47 -4.92 51.61
N LEU A 89 30.80 -5.48 52.62
CA LEU A 89 31.33 -5.58 53.97
C LEU A 89 32.42 -6.66 53.99
N TYR A 90 33.68 -6.23 54.07
CA TYR A 90 34.75 -7.11 54.52
C TYR A 90 35.55 -6.42 55.64
N SER A 91 35.55 -7.07 56.81
CA SER A 91 36.20 -6.72 58.07
C SER A 91 35.45 -5.77 59.03
N GLY A 92 35.06 -6.32 60.19
CA GLY A 92 35.37 -5.69 61.47
C GLY A 92 34.31 -4.81 62.15
N THR A 93 33.01 -5.02 61.99
CA THR A 93 32.07 -4.55 63.03
C THR A 93 32.10 -5.50 64.24
N ASN A 94 31.87 -4.99 65.46
CA ASN A 94 31.83 -5.81 66.70
C ASN A 94 30.75 -6.91 66.69
N ALA A 95 29.84 -6.89 65.72
CA ALA A 95 28.95 -8.00 65.43
C ALA A 95 29.55 -8.87 64.32
N GLY A 96 29.87 -10.13 64.63
CA GLY A 96 30.09 -11.18 63.62
C GLY A 96 31.53 -11.43 63.14
N ASN A 97 32.55 -10.84 63.76
CA ASN A 97 33.94 -11.28 63.57
C ASN A 97 34.44 -11.95 64.86
N TYR A 98 35.18 -13.06 64.76
CA TYR A 98 35.68 -13.91 65.85
C TYR A 98 36.58 -13.21 66.90
N GLY A 99 36.12 -12.10 67.47
CA GLY A 99 36.72 -11.42 68.61
C GLY A 99 38.00 -10.63 68.37
N THR A 100 38.57 -10.57 67.15
CA THR A 100 39.93 -10.01 66.99
C THR A 100 40.01 -8.57 66.49
N GLY A 101 38.99 -7.96 65.86
CA GLY A 101 38.99 -6.51 65.61
C GLY A 101 40.18 -5.93 64.80
N HIS A 102 40.84 -6.71 63.95
CA HIS A 102 41.95 -6.21 63.13
C HIS A 102 41.45 -5.80 61.73
N GLY A 103 41.21 -4.51 61.53
CA GLY A 103 41.14 -3.89 60.20
C GLY A 103 42.41 -3.07 59.95
N SER A 104 43.18 -3.39 58.90
CA SER A 104 44.34 -2.58 58.51
C SER A 104 43.92 -1.35 57.69
N SER A 105 44.76 -0.31 57.72
CA SER A 105 44.58 0.93 56.97
C SER A 105 44.38 0.66 55.47
N ALA A 106 43.25 1.09 54.94
CA ALA A 106 42.84 0.79 53.58
C ALA A 106 43.55 1.66 52.53
N SER A 107 44.12 1.02 51.50
CA SER A 107 44.51 1.69 50.26
C SER A 107 43.32 1.67 49.28
N PRO A 108 42.82 2.83 48.80
CA PRO A 108 41.58 2.92 48.02
C PRO A 108 41.69 2.42 46.56
N GLY A 109 42.79 1.74 46.21
CA GLY A 109 43.11 1.34 44.83
C GLY A 109 43.15 -0.17 44.56
N LEU A 110 42.83 -1.02 45.54
CA LEU A 110 42.86 -2.47 45.38
C LEU A 110 41.42 -3.00 45.27
N PHE A 111 41.14 -3.85 44.28
CA PHE A 111 39.96 -4.72 44.32
C PHE A 111 40.07 -5.56 45.61
N GLY A 112 39.25 -5.23 46.62
CA GLY A 112 39.34 -5.77 47.98
C GLY A 112 39.92 -4.82 49.05
N GLY A 113 40.18 -3.55 48.74
CA GLY A 113 40.52 -2.49 49.71
C GLY A 113 39.31 -1.65 50.12
N VAL A 114 39.34 -1.05 51.31
CA VAL A 114 38.26 -0.18 51.81
C VAL A 114 38.29 1.15 51.04
N GLY A 115 37.44 1.23 50.04
CA GLY A 115 37.22 2.40 49.21
C GLY A 115 35.87 2.25 48.51
N VAL A 116 35.25 3.38 48.16
CA VAL A 116 34.02 3.38 47.36
C VAL A 116 34.38 2.95 45.94
N GLY A 117 34.25 1.66 45.65
CA GLY A 117 34.39 1.12 44.31
C GLY A 117 33.18 1.52 43.47
N ASN A 118 33.30 2.60 42.69
CA ASN A 118 32.29 2.93 41.70
C ASN A 118 32.47 1.99 40.50
N THR A 119 31.50 1.11 40.24
CA THR A 119 31.44 0.41 38.96
C THR A 119 31.10 1.43 37.88
N ASN A 120 31.91 1.51 36.83
CA ASN A 120 31.68 2.47 35.75
C ASN A 120 30.36 2.14 35.02
N ALA A 121 29.74 3.15 34.42
CA ALA A 121 28.43 3.07 33.78
C ALA A 121 28.47 2.25 32.47
N ALA A 122 28.71 0.94 32.56
CA ALA A 122 28.60 0.01 31.44
C ALA A 122 27.29 -0.78 31.57
N GLY A 123 26.18 -0.18 31.13
CA GLY A 123 24.85 -0.82 31.05
C GLY A 123 23.97 -0.28 29.93
N ASN A 124 24.46 0.68 29.15
CA ASN A 124 23.64 1.31 28.12
C ASN A 124 23.48 0.34 26.94
N HIS A 125 22.25 -0.05 26.66
CA HIS A 125 21.91 -0.86 25.49
C HIS A 125 20.77 -0.20 24.72
N THR A 126 20.72 -0.46 23.42
CA THR A 126 19.71 0.05 22.52
C THR A 126 18.71 -1.05 22.21
N HIS A 127 17.41 -0.71 22.26
CA HIS A 127 16.38 -1.60 21.76
C HIS A 127 16.17 -1.36 20.27
N SER A 128 16.09 -2.46 19.52
CA SER A 128 15.70 -2.45 18.12
C SER A 128 14.42 -3.26 17.98
N PHE A 129 13.54 -2.84 17.09
CA PHE A 129 12.40 -3.62 16.66
C PHE A 129 12.45 -3.86 15.16
N THR A 130 11.89 -4.99 14.75
CA THR A 130 11.65 -5.31 13.35
C THR A 130 10.26 -5.94 13.25
N GLY A 131 9.54 -5.62 12.18
CA GLY A 131 8.22 -6.15 11.91
C GLY A 131 7.97 -6.17 10.42
N THR A 132 6.95 -6.93 10.04
CA THR A 132 6.53 -7.06 8.64
C THR A 132 5.19 -6.37 8.46
N LEU A 133 5.13 -5.41 7.55
CA LEU A 133 3.89 -4.79 7.12
C LEU A 133 3.48 -5.39 5.76
N SER A 134 2.23 -5.81 5.64
CA SER A 134 1.66 -6.24 4.37
C SER A 134 0.50 -5.32 3.98
N THR A 135 0.48 -4.86 2.72
CA THR A 135 -0.59 -4.07 2.14
C THR A 135 -1.01 -4.68 0.82
N THR A 136 -2.32 -4.85 0.64
CA THR A 136 -2.89 -5.29 -0.63
C THR A 136 -3.02 -4.11 -1.59
N LEU A 137 -2.48 -4.24 -2.81
CA LEU A 137 -2.47 -3.16 -3.80
C LEU A 137 -3.84 -2.83 -4.36
N GLY A 138 -4.63 -3.84 -4.69
CA GLY A 138 -5.93 -3.71 -5.33
C GLY A 138 -6.70 -5.03 -5.33
N SER A 139 -7.80 -5.08 -6.07
CA SER A 139 -8.68 -6.25 -6.13
C SER A 139 -8.63 -7.00 -7.46
N GLY A 140 -7.89 -6.50 -8.45
CA GLY A 140 -7.81 -7.10 -9.79
C GLY A 140 -9.12 -7.00 -10.58
N GLN A 141 -9.96 -5.99 -10.31
CA GLN A 141 -11.22 -5.81 -11.04
C GLN A 141 -10.95 -5.47 -12.50
N SER A 142 -11.64 -6.17 -13.41
CA SER A 142 -11.46 -5.98 -14.84
C SER A 142 -11.88 -4.57 -15.26
N MET A 143 -11.18 -4.05 -16.28
CA MET A 143 -11.54 -2.78 -16.90
C MET A 143 -12.16 -3.01 -18.26
N ASN A 144 -13.20 -2.24 -18.57
CA ASN A 144 -13.73 -2.18 -19.92
C ASN A 144 -12.90 -1.19 -20.74
N ASN A 145 -12.18 -1.70 -21.74
CA ASN A 145 -11.36 -0.90 -22.67
C ASN A 145 -11.94 -0.89 -24.09
N GLN A 146 -13.27 -1.00 -24.22
CA GLN A 146 -13.92 -0.86 -25.51
C GLN A 146 -13.92 0.61 -25.93
N SER A 147 -13.30 0.90 -27.08
CA SER A 147 -13.38 2.20 -27.75
C SER A 147 -14.82 2.65 -27.93
N ALA A 148 -15.07 3.95 -28.00
CA ALA A 148 -16.41 4.45 -28.28
C ALA A 148 -16.90 3.89 -29.62
N TYR A 149 -18.06 3.25 -29.63
CA TYR A 149 -18.59 2.55 -30.79
C TYR A 149 -20.04 2.90 -31.07
N ILE A 150 -20.46 2.57 -32.29
CA ILE A 150 -21.86 2.47 -32.69
C ILE A 150 -22.10 1.11 -33.35
N THR A 151 -23.23 0.49 -33.02
CA THR A 151 -23.59 -0.82 -33.53
C THR A 151 -24.22 -0.70 -34.92
N VAL A 152 -23.82 -1.59 -35.82
CA VAL A 152 -24.34 -1.66 -37.18
C VAL A 152 -24.75 -3.09 -37.53
N ASN A 153 -25.65 -3.24 -38.50
CA ASN A 153 -25.87 -4.53 -39.13
C ASN A 153 -24.86 -4.68 -40.28
N SER A 154 -23.97 -5.66 -40.19
CA SER A 154 -22.90 -5.87 -41.17
C SER A 154 -23.22 -7.09 -42.03
N PHE A 155 -23.08 -6.96 -43.34
CA PHE A 155 -23.10 -8.09 -44.28
C PHE A 155 -21.80 -8.09 -45.08
N ILE A 156 -21.27 -9.27 -45.35
CA ILE A 156 -20.10 -9.44 -46.21
C ILE A 156 -20.62 -9.77 -47.61
N TYR A 157 -20.38 -8.87 -48.55
CA TYR A 157 -20.66 -9.12 -49.96
C TYR A 157 -19.46 -9.84 -50.59
N LEU A 158 -19.65 -11.08 -51.02
CA LEU A 158 -18.58 -11.91 -51.58
C LEU A 158 -18.44 -11.81 -53.11
N GLY A 159 -19.23 -10.96 -53.77
CA GLY A 159 -19.27 -10.86 -55.23
C GLY A 159 -19.97 -12.05 -55.89
N GLN A 160 -20.70 -11.76 -56.96
CA GLN A 160 -20.88 -12.70 -58.07
C GLN A 160 -20.09 -12.14 -59.25
#